data_AF-A0A6L7LVA3-F1
#
_entry.id   AF-A0A6L7LVA3-F1
#
_cell.length_a   1.000
_cell.length_b   1.000
_cell.length_c   1.000
_cell.angle_alpha   90.00
_cell.angle_beta   90.00
_cell.angle_gamma   90.00
#
_symmetry.space_group_name_H-M   'P 1'
#
loop_
_entity.id
_entity.type
_entity.pdbx_description
1 polymer ?
#
loop_
_entity_poly.entity_id
_entity_poly.type
_entity_poly.pdbx_seq_one_letter_code
_entity_poly.pdbx_strand_id
1 'polypeptide(L)'
;MNTMTNYVSDKFRNFVWTEMYEIERVSRYYQELLKIHKRRAWILRGLTAILAASIAFLHFADTLFVVKIISSLLFLCLYFIEFAIGYTKVLPLSDASRGCVTVDSMLRELWRDIESASLDDDSVNFRLNQIIKTKDAIVTSHFVNAKLTEDRELNIRCAEEAKQSLLHTFQGASA
;
A
#
# COMPACT_ATOMS: atom_id res chain seq x y z
N MET A 1 15.00 -43.14 -21.68
CA MET A 1 14.32 -42.42 -20.58
C MET A 1 14.35 -40.95 -20.94
N ASN A 2 13.24 -40.39 -21.42
CA ASN A 2 13.13 -38.95 -21.66
C ASN A 2 12.90 -38.27 -20.31
N THR A 3 13.87 -37.52 -19.83
CA THR A 3 13.65 -36.49 -18.83
C THR A 3 12.73 -35.45 -19.46
N MET A 4 11.42 -35.58 -19.23
CA MET A 4 10.50 -34.46 -19.40
C MET A 4 10.95 -33.40 -18.39
N THR A 5 11.76 -32.45 -18.85
CA THR A 5 11.94 -31.20 -18.15
C THR A 5 10.56 -30.58 -18.01
N ASN A 6 10.06 -30.48 -16.78
CA ASN A 6 8.86 -29.72 -16.45
C ASN A 6 9.12 -28.26 -16.84
N TYR A 7 8.76 -27.91 -18.07
CA TYR A 7 8.98 -26.58 -18.59
C TYR A 7 7.72 -25.76 -18.32
N VAL A 8 7.84 -24.82 -17.39
CA VAL A 8 6.79 -23.84 -17.14
C VAL A 8 6.59 -23.00 -18.40
N SER A 9 5.34 -22.90 -18.87
CA SER A 9 5.05 -22.21 -20.13
C SER A 9 5.44 -20.74 -20.10
N ASP A 10 5.84 -20.19 -21.26
CA ASP A 10 6.22 -18.77 -21.40
C ASP A 10 5.08 -17.83 -21.01
N LYS A 11 3.83 -18.30 -21.10
CA LYS A 11 2.63 -17.59 -20.63
C LYS A 11 2.69 -17.32 -19.13
N PHE A 12 2.97 -18.34 -18.32
CA PHE A 12 3.10 -18.18 -16.87
C PHE A 12 4.31 -17.34 -16.50
N ARG A 13 5.44 -17.52 -17.20
CA ARG A 13 6.64 -16.69 -17.00
C ARG A 13 6.34 -15.21 -17.23
N ASN A 14 5.74 -14.87 -18.37
CA ASN A 14 5.39 -13.48 -18.69
C ASN A 14 4.39 -12.88 -17.70
N PHE A 15 3.45 -13.69 -17.22
CA PHE A 15 2.48 -13.23 -16.22
C PHE A 15 3.15 -12.90 -14.88
N VAL A 16 3.96 -13.82 -14.33
CA VAL A 16 4.67 -13.60 -13.06
C VAL A 16 5.58 -12.38 -13.17
N TRP A 17 6.30 -12.23 -14.29
CA TRP A 17 7.14 -11.07 -14.55
C TRP A 17 6.34 -9.75 -14.57
N THR A 18 5.18 -9.75 -15.23
CA THR A 18 4.31 -8.57 -15.30
C THR A 18 3.78 -8.18 -13.92
N GLU A 19 3.35 -9.16 -13.12
CA GLU A 19 2.89 -8.92 -11.76
C GLU A 19 3.99 -8.38 -10.84
N MET A 20 5.23 -8.88 -10.99
CA MET A 20 6.39 -8.34 -10.27
C MET A 20 6.61 -6.86 -10.60
N TYR A 21 6.59 -6.51 -11.89
CA TYR A 21 6.76 -5.13 -12.34
C TYR A 21 5.66 -4.21 -11.81
N GLU A 22 4.40 -4.66 -11.87
CA GLU A 22 3.24 -3.92 -11.38
C GLU A 22 3.32 -3.68 -9.86
N ILE A 23 3.66 -4.69 -9.08
CA ILE A 23 3.81 -4.55 -7.62
C ILE A 23 4.97 -3.64 -7.26
N GLU A 24 6.10 -3.71 -7.97
CA GLU A 24 7.22 -2.81 -7.75
C GLU A 24 6.82 -1.34 -8.01
N ARG A 25 6.08 -1.09 -9.10
CA ARG A 25 5.56 0.24 -9.44
C ARG A 25 4.64 0.78 -8.34
N VAL A 26 3.69 -0.02 -7.88
CA VAL A 26 2.75 0.35 -6.81
C VAL A 26 3.47 0.55 -5.47
N SER A 27 4.43 -0.30 -5.14
CA SER A 27 5.24 -0.20 -3.91
C SER A 27 5.99 1.13 -3.84
N ARG A 28 6.68 1.52 -4.92
CA ARG A 28 7.39 2.80 -5.01
C ARG A 28 6.45 3.99 -4.84
N TYR A 29 5.27 3.95 -5.46
CA TYR A 29 4.26 4.99 -5.31
C TYR A 29 3.82 5.16 -3.85
N TYR A 30 3.52 4.07 -3.14
CA TYR A 30 3.17 4.14 -1.73
C TYR A 30 4.28 4.67 -0.84
N GLN A 31 5.53 4.28 -1.11
CA GLN A 31 6.67 4.79 -0.35
C GLN A 31 6.81 6.31 -0.50
N GLU A 32 6.62 6.86 -1.70
CA GLU A 32 6.65 8.31 -1.91
C GLU A 32 5.49 9.03 -1.22
N LEU A 33 4.26 8.51 -1.33
CA LEU A 33 3.12 9.06 -0.58
C LEU A 33 3.34 9.00 0.94
N LEU A 34 3.88 7.88 1.44
CA LEU A 34 4.19 7.71 2.85
C LEU A 34 5.22 8.74 3.32
N LYS A 35 6.26 9.04 2.52
CA LYS A 35 7.24 10.09 2.83
C LYS A 35 6.57 11.46 2.95
N ILE A 36 5.69 11.80 2.00
CA ILE A 36 4.96 13.08 2.01
C ILE A 36 4.08 13.20 3.26
N HIS A 37 3.29 12.17 3.57
CA HIS A 37 2.40 12.19 4.74
C HIS A 37 3.16 12.14 6.07
N LYS A 38 4.25 11.37 6.17
CA LYS A 38 5.13 11.39 7.34
C LYS A 38 5.72 12.79 7.55
N ARG A 39 6.21 13.45 6.49
CA ARG A 39 6.73 14.81 6.60
C ARG A 39 5.67 15.79 7.10
N ARG A 40 4.44 15.72 6.58
CA ARG A 40 3.32 16.56 7.05
C ARG A 40 2.99 16.29 8.52
N ALA A 41 2.94 15.03 8.93
CA ALA A 41 2.69 14.65 10.33
C ALA A 41 3.80 15.17 11.27
N TRP A 42 5.07 15.10 10.85
CA TRP A 42 6.19 15.66 11.62
C TRP A 42 6.10 17.18 11.78
N ILE A 43 5.74 17.90 10.72
CA ILE A 43 5.54 19.37 10.79
C ILE A 43 4.41 19.70 11.77
N LEU A 44 3.27 19.01 11.66
CA LEU A 44 2.14 19.21 12.57
C LEU A 44 2.53 18.89 14.01
N ARG A 45 3.25 17.80 14.26
CA ARG A 45 3.74 17.44 15.58
C ARG A 45 4.63 18.51 16.19
N GLY A 46 5.50 19.13 15.38
CA GLY A 46 6.30 20.28 15.79
C GLY A 46 5.45 21.48 16.19
N LEU A 47 4.44 21.83 15.38
CA LEU A 47 3.51 22.92 15.67
C LEU A 47 2.67 22.65 16.92
N THR A 48 2.16 21.43 17.09
CA THR A 48 1.42 20.98 18.28
C THR A 48 2.29 21.10 19.53
N ALA A 49 3.57 20.72 19.46
CA ALA A 49 4.51 20.84 20.58
C ALA A 49 4.81 22.30 20.95
N ILE A 50 5.04 23.16 19.96
CA ILE A 50 5.25 24.61 20.19
C ILE A 50 4.01 25.24 20.83
N LEU A 51 2.82 24.89 20.34
CA LEU A 51 1.56 25.39 20.90
C LEU A 51 1.33 24.88 22.32
N ALA A 52 1.63 23.61 22.61
CA ALA A 52 1.56 23.06 23.97
C ALA A 52 2.47 23.82 24.95
N ALA A 53 3.71 24.08 24.55
CA ALA A 53 4.65 24.88 25.35
C ALA A 53 4.14 26.31 25.58
N SER A 54 3.52 26.91 24.56
CA SER A 54 2.97 28.27 24.63
C SER A 54 1.76 28.34 25.58
N ILE A 55 0.89 27.33 25.55
CA ILE A 55 -0.26 27.20 26.48
C ILE A 55 0.22 27.00 27.91
N ALA A 56 1.22 26.14 28.11
CA ALA A 56 1.82 25.94 29.43
C ALA A 56 2.31 27.26 30.01
N PHE A 57 3.04 28.07 29.23
CA PHE A 57 3.47 29.41 29.65
C PHE A 57 2.29 30.36 29.93
N LEU A 58 1.26 30.36 29.08
CA LEU A 58 0.05 31.16 29.25
C LEU A 58 -0.70 30.85 30.56
N HIS A 59 -0.66 29.60 31.04
CA HIS A 59 -1.28 29.24 32.31
C HIS A 59 -0.57 29.86 33.51
N PHE A 60 0.74 30.10 33.45
CA PHE A 60 1.53 30.76 34.49
C PHE A 60 1.48 32.30 34.42
N ALA A 61 0.99 32.86 33.32
CA ALA A 61 0.82 34.30 33.15
C ALA A 61 -0.58 34.78 33.59
N ASP A 62 -0.66 36.03 34.06
CA ASP A 62 -1.91 36.76 34.34
C ASP A 62 -2.60 37.17 33.03
N THR A 63 -3.06 36.16 32.29
CA THR A 63 -3.78 36.31 31.03
C THR A 63 -5.27 36.05 31.23
N LEU A 64 -6.10 36.70 30.40
CA LEU A 64 -7.56 36.55 30.42
C LEU A 64 -7.98 35.08 30.25
N PHE A 65 -8.96 34.65 31.04
CA PHE A 65 -9.50 33.28 31.01
C PHE A 65 -9.96 32.82 29.62
N VAL A 66 -10.54 33.73 28.83
CA VAL A 66 -10.99 33.48 27.45
C VAL A 66 -9.82 33.07 26.55
N VAL A 67 -8.64 33.67 26.71
CA VAL A 67 -7.44 33.34 25.92
C VAL A 67 -6.96 31.93 26.24
N LYS A 68 -6.96 31.54 27.52
CA LYS A 68 -6.59 30.19 27.97
C LYS A 68 -7.50 29.12 27.36
N ILE A 69 -8.81 29.37 27.31
CA ILE A 69 -9.79 28.46 26.68
C ILE A 69 -9.55 28.36 25.17
N ILE A 70 -9.46 29.49 24.46
CA ILE A 70 -9.31 29.49 22.99
C ILE A 70 -8.02 28.80 22.58
N SER A 71 -6.90 29.08 23.24
CA SER A 71 -5.62 28.41 22.96
C SER A 71 -5.68 26.90 23.23
N SER A 72 -6.33 26.47 24.32
CA SER A 72 -6.53 25.05 24.63
C SER A 72 -7.37 24.33 23.58
N LEU A 73 -8.43 24.98 23.07
CA LEU A 73 -9.25 24.45 21.97
C LEU A 73 -8.46 24.34 20.67
N LEU A 74 -7.64 25.35 20.33
CA LEU A 74 -6.77 25.31 19.16
C LEU A 74 -5.76 24.16 19.23
N PHE A 75 -5.18 23.93 20.41
CA PHE A 75 -4.29 22.78 20.63
C PHE A 75 -5.03 21.46 20.44
N LEU A 76 -6.21 21.31 21.04
CA LEU A 76 -7.02 20.11 20.90
C LEU A 76 -7.35 19.83 19.42
N CYS A 77 -7.76 20.85 18.66
CA CYS A 77 -8.02 20.75 17.23
C CYS A 77 -6.79 20.29 16.43
N LEU A 78 -5.62 20.91 16.66
CA LEU A 78 -4.38 20.54 15.98
C LEU A 78 -3.94 19.10 16.32
N TYR A 79 -4.09 18.71 17.59
CA TYR A 79 -3.82 17.35 18.04
C TYR A 79 -4.73 16.32 17.34
N PHE A 80 -6.03 16.59 17.22
CA PHE A 80 -6.94 15.71 16.49
C PHE A 80 -6.62 15.62 15.00
N ILE A 81 -6.20 16.72 14.37
CA ILE A 81 -5.76 16.71 12.96
C ILE A 81 -4.50 15.87 12.79
N GLU A 82 -3.52 16.02 13.68
CA GLU A 82 -2.30 15.20 13.69
C GLU A 82 -2.65 13.71 13.84
N PHE A 83 -3.51 13.38 14.81
CA PHE A 83 -3.98 12.01 15.04
C PHE A 83 -4.71 11.45 13.82
N ALA A 84 -5.62 12.23 13.22
CA ALA A 84 -6.37 11.82 12.04
C ALA A 84 -5.44 11.53 10.85
N ILE A 85 -4.43 12.37 10.59
CA ILE A 85 -3.46 12.14 9.51
C ILE A 85 -2.63 10.88 9.79
N GLY A 86 -2.19 10.69 11.04
CA GLY A 86 -1.46 9.48 11.44
C GLY A 86 -2.27 8.21 11.20
N TYR A 87 -3.53 8.19 11.66
CA TYR A 87 -4.38 7.01 11.63
C TYR A 87 -5.01 6.72 10.28
N THR A 88 -5.43 7.75 9.54
CA THR A 88 -6.18 7.56 8.27
C THR A 88 -5.28 7.54 7.04
N LYS A 89 -4.05 8.09 7.12
CA LYS A 89 -3.15 8.18 5.96
C LYS A 89 -1.83 7.44 6.21
N VAL A 90 -1.10 7.77 7.28
CA VAL A 90 0.25 7.20 7.49
C VAL A 90 0.20 5.71 7.79
N LEU A 91 -0.67 5.28 8.71
CA LEU A 91 -0.77 3.88 9.11
C LEU A 91 -1.21 2.98 7.93
N PRO A 92 -2.31 3.27 7.19
CA PRO A 92 -2.74 2.43 6.08
C PRO A 92 -1.72 2.38 4.93
N LEU A 93 -1.05 3.50 4.62
CA LEU A 93 0.01 3.53 3.60
C LEU A 93 1.25 2.73 4.02
N SER A 94 1.60 2.76 5.31
CA SER A 94 2.70 1.97 5.85
C SER A 94 2.40 0.48 5.77
N ASP A 95 1.18 0.07 6.11
CA ASP A 95 0.78 -1.34 6.05
C ASP A 95 0.62 -1.81 4.60
N ALA A 96 0.06 -0.99 3.70
CA ALA A 96 0.02 -1.28 2.26
C ALA A 96 1.43 -1.46 1.68
N SER A 97 2.38 -0.58 2.03
CA SER A 97 3.77 -0.70 1.59
C SER A 97 4.42 -2.01 2.08
N ARG A 98 4.18 -2.40 3.33
CA ARG A 98 4.65 -3.70 3.87
C ARG A 98 4.01 -4.87 3.13
N GLY A 99 2.71 -4.79 2.86
CA GLY A 99 1.97 -5.77 2.07
C GLY A 99 2.59 -5.96 0.67
N CYS A 100 2.89 -4.86 -0.03
CA CYS A 100 3.57 -4.93 -1.33
C CYS A 100 4.93 -5.64 -1.26
N VAL A 101 5.72 -5.40 -0.21
CA VAL A 101 7.01 -6.11 -0.01
C VAL A 101 6.81 -7.61 0.19
N THR A 102 5.79 -8.02 0.94
CA THR A 102 5.45 -9.43 1.12
C THR A 102 5.09 -10.10 -0.21
N VAL A 103 4.21 -9.47 -1.00
CA VAL A 103 3.79 -10.04 -2.29
C VAL A 103 4.93 -10.06 -3.30
N ASP A 104 5.77 -9.01 -3.35
CA ASP A 104 6.99 -8.98 -4.18
C ASP A 104 7.94 -10.13 -3.80
N SER A 105 8.16 -10.38 -2.51
CA SER A 105 8.97 -11.50 -2.03
C SER A 105 8.40 -12.85 -2.49
N MET A 106 7.08 -13.05 -2.39
CA MET A 106 6.45 -14.30 -2.84
C MET A 106 6.55 -14.49 -4.35
N LEU A 107 6.42 -13.42 -5.13
CA LEU A 107 6.58 -13.48 -6.59
C LEU A 107 8.03 -13.76 -7.00
N ARG A 108 9.01 -13.15 -6.33
CA ARG A 108 10.44 -13.44 -6.56
C ARG A 108 10.79 -14.88 -6.21
N GLU A 109 10.23 -15.41 -5.14
CA GLU A 109 10.40 -16.82 -4.78
C GLU A 109 9.78 -17.73 -5.85
N LEU A 110 8.55 -17.45 -6.29
CA LEU A 110 7.91 -18.18 -7.38
C LEU A 110 8.74 -18.12 -8.68
N TRP A 111 9.27 -16.94 -9.02
CA TRP A 111 10.13 -16.76 -10.20
C TRP A 111 11.40 -17.62 -10.11
N ARG A 112 12.07 -17.63 -8.95
CA ARG A 112 13.26 -18.47 -8.73
C ARG A 112 12.95 -19.96 -8.88
N ASP A 113 11.78 -20.38 -8.43
CA ASP A 113 11.35 -21.77 -8.50
C ASP A 113 10.97 -22.18 -9.94
N ILE A 114 10.43 -21.25 -10.73
CA ILE A 114 10.23 -21.39 -12.18
C ILE A 114 11.57 -21.48 -12.92
N GLU A 115 12.53 -20.62 -12.61
CA GLU A 115 13.87 -20.61 -13.25
C GLU A 115 14.66 -21.88 -12.96
N SER A 116 14.53 -22.42 -11.75
CA SER A 116 15.16 -23.69 -11.35
C SER A 116 14.46 -24.93 -11.92
N ALA A 117 13.38 -24.77 -12.70
CA ALA A 117 12.55 -25.85 -13.22
C ALA A 117 12.06 -26.82 -12.12
N SER A 118 11.88 -26.28 -10.90
CA SER A 118 11.49 -27.06 -9.72
C SER A 118 9.97 -27.27 -9.61
N LEU A 119 9.20 -26.54 -10.41
CA LEU A 119 7.74 -26.55 -10.42
C LEU A 119 7.18 -26.87 -11.80
N ASP A 120 6.02 -27.51 -11.83
CA ASP A 120 5.16 -27.67 -13.00
C ASP A 120 4.11 -26.54 -13.10
N ASP A 121 3.42 -26.47 -14.23
CA ASP A 121 2.41 -25.43 -14.49
C ASP A 121 1.28 -25.44 -13.45
N ASP A 122 0.85 -26.62 -12.97
CA ASP A 122 -0.20 -26.74 -11.96
C ASP A 122 0.24 -26.18 -10.60
N SER A 123 1.48 -26.46 -10.18
CA SER A 123 2.04 -25.90 -8.94
C SER A 123 2.25 -24.39 -9.04
N VAL A 124 2.70 -23.89 -10.20
CA VAL A 124 2.83 -22.45 -10.47
C VAL A 124 1.47 -21.79 -10.37
N ASN A 125 0.44 -22.35 -11.02
CA ASN A 125 -0.92 -21.82 -10.98
C ASN A 125 -1.49 -21.81 -9.55
N PHE A 126 -1.26 -22.86 -8.76
CA PHE A 126 -1.68 -22.90 -7.36
C PHE A 126 -1.03 -21.79 -6.53
N ARG A 127 0.31 -21.63 -6.62
CA ARG A 127 1.03 -20.59 -5.87
C ARG A 127 0.65 -19.19 -6.32
N LEU A 128 0.50 -18.99 -7.62
CA LEU A 128 0.06 -17.72 -8.19
C LEU A 128 -1.32 -17.30 -7.68
N ASN A 129 -2.27 -18.24 -7.57
CA ASN A 129 -3.59 -17.98 -6.99
C ASN A 129 -3.51 -17.59 -5.50
N GLN A 130 -2.59 -18.16 -4.72
CA GLN A 130 -2.36 -17.76 -3.33
C GLN A 130 -1.77 -16.35 -3.23
N ILE A 131 -0.83 -16.02 -4.11
CA ILE A 131 -0.23 -14.68 -4.22
C ILE A 131 -1.31 -13.65 -4.58
N ILE A 132 -2.16 -13.95 -5.56
CA ILE A 132 -3.27 -13.07 -5.98
C ILE A 132 -4.26 -12.86 -4.83
N LYS A 133 -4.64 -13.92 -4.11
CA LYS A 133 -5.52 -13.80 -2.93
C LYS A 133 -4.89 -12.91 -1.85
N THR A 134 -3.59 -13.06 -1.61
CA THR A 134 -2.86 -12.24 -0.65
C THR A 134 -2.81 -10.77 -1.10
N LYS A 135 -2.53 -10.53 -2.39
CA LYS A 135 -2.59 -9.20 -3.02
C LYS A 135 -3.97 -8.56 -2.84
N ASP A 136 -5.02 -9.29 -3.18
CA ASP A 136 -6.40 -8.81 -3.08
C ASP A 136 -6.76 -8.50 -1.61
N ALA A 137 -6.37 -9.35 -0.66
CA ALA A 137 -6.59 -9.08 0.77
C ALA A 137 -5.89 -7.80 1.26
N ILE A 138 -4.66 -7.53 0.79
CA ILE A 138 -3.92 -6.30 1.10
C ILE A 138 -4.62 -5.10 0.43
N VAL A 139 -5.00 -5.22 -0.84
CA VAL A 139 -5.67 -4.14 -1.58
C VAL A 139 -7.02 -3.82 -0.93
N THR A 140 -7.88 -4.80 -0.71
CA THR A 140 -9.23 -4.59 -0.16
C THR A 140 -9.18 -4.05 1.27
N SER A 141 -8.28 -4.55 2.12
CA SER A 141 -8.21 -4.12 3.53
C SER A 141 -7.61 -2.71 3.71
N HIS A 142 -6.67 -2.30 2.86
CA HIS A 142 -5.99 -0.99 3.03
C HIS A 142 -6.61 0.13 2.19
N PHE A 143 -7.17 -0.14 1.01
CA PHE A 143 -7.77 0.90 0.17
C PHE A 143 -9.13 1.40 0.67
N VAL A 144 -9.95 0.52 1.24
CA VAL A 144 -11.26 0.90 1.80
C VAL A 144 -11.07 1.80 3.03
N ASN A 145 -10.06 1.50 3.85
CA ASN A 145 -9.79 2.22 5.10
C ASN A 145 -9.09 3.57 4.90
N ALA A 146 -8.25 3.72 3.86
CA ALA A 146 -7.49 4.95 3.65
C ALA A 146 -8.28 6.10 2.96
N LYS A 147 -9.53 5.85 2.50
CA LYS A 147 -10.30 6.76 1.63
C LYS A 147 -9.39 7.41 0.57
N LEU A 148 -8.56 6.61 -0.10
CA LEU A 148 -7.72 7.07 -1.22
C LEU A 148 -8.54 7.20 -2.52
N THR A 149 -9.87 7.27 -2.39
CA THR A 149 -10.87 7.08 -3.43
C THR A 149 -10.80 8.07 -4.59
N GLU A 150 -10.29 9.28 -4.41
CA GLU A 150 -10.25 10.28 -5.49
C GLU A 150 -9.19 9.97 -6.57
N ASP A 151 -8.03 9.40 -6.22
CA ASP A 151 -7.03 8.90 -7.21
C ASP A 151 -7.21 7.40 -7.53
N ARG A 152 -8.08 6.72 -6.77
CA ARG A 152 -8.39 5.30 -6.90
C ARG A 152 -9.18 5.00 -8.15
N GLU A 153 -10.12 5.85 -8.55
CA GLU A 153 -11.01 5.55 -9.68
C GLU A 153 -10.27 5.48 -11.01
N LEU A 154 -9.23 6.29 -11.21
CA LEU A 154 -8.42 6.28 -12.43
C LEU A 154 -7.39 5.14 -12.42
N ASN A 155 -6.63 4.96 -11.34
CA ASN A 155 -5.56 3.95 -11.31
C ASN A 155 -6.06 2.53 -11.06
N ILE A 156 -7.14 2.35 -10.29
CA ILE A 156 -7.78 1.04 -10.17
C ILE A 156 -8.53 0.70 -11.45
N ARG A 157 -9.22 1.63 -12.14
CA ARG A 157 -9.75 1.32 -13.48
C ARG A 157 -8.65 0.89 -14.43
N CYS A 158 -7.52 1.59 -14.51
CA CYS A 158 -6.44 1.14 -15.39
C CYS A 158 -5.87 -0.23 -14.99
N ALA A 159 -5.74 -0.53 -13.70
CA ALA A 159 -5.27 -1.84 -13.23
C ALA A 159 -6.33 -2.95 -13.39
N GLU A 160 -7.62 -2.66 -13.20
CA GLU A 160 -8.74 -3.58 -13.39
C GLU A 160 -9.06 -3.79 -14.87
N GLU A 161 -8.96 -2.77 -15.71
CA GLU A 161 -9.06 -2.85 -17.19
C GLU A 161 -7.88 -3.64 -17.75
N ALA A 162 -6.66 -3.42 -17.24
CA ALA A 162 -5.51 -4.25 -17.59
C ALA A 162 -5.71 -5.72 -17.14
N LYS A 163 -6.21 -5.95 -15.92
CA LYS A 163 -6.54 -7.29 -15.40
C LYS A 163 -7.64 -7.97 -16.23
N GLN A 164 -8.70 -7.25 -16.61
CA GLN A 164 -9.80 -7.77 -17.42
C GLN A 164 -9.37 -8.07 -18.86
N SER A 165 -8.58 -7.19 -19.47
CA SER A 165 -7.99 -7.41 -20.81
C SER A 165 -7.08 -8.65 -20.82
N LEU A 166 -6.26 -8.82 -19.78
CA LEU A 166 -5.43 -10.01 -19.61
C LEU A 166 -6.29 -11.26 -19.41
N LEU A 167 -7.26 -11.24 -18.48
CA LEU A 167 -8.16 -12.38 -18.22
C LEU A 167 -8.94 -12.82 -19.48
N HIS A 168 -9.40 -11.88 -20.31
CA HIS A 168 -10.01 -12.18 -21.61
C HIS A 168 -9.04 -12.85 -22.59
N THR A 169 -7.78 -12.42 -22.60
CA THR A 169 -6.71 -13.05 -23.38
C THR A 169 -6.41 -14.47 -22.86
N PHE A 170 -6.52 -14.71 -21.55
CA PHE A 170 -6.37 -16.03 -20.94
C PHE A 170 -7.51 -16.99 -21.31
N GLN A 171 -8.75 -16.50 -21.39
CA GLN A 171 -9.96 -17.30 -21.70
C GLN A 171 -10.18 -17.52 -23.21
N GLY A 172 -9.73 -16.59 -24.07
CA GLY A 172 -9.83 -16.72 -25.52
C GLY A 172 -8.79 -17.67 -26.15
N ALA A 173 -7.71 -17.99 -25.43
CA ALA A 173 -6.64 -18.87 -25.90
C ALA A 173 -6.85 -20.37 -25.56
N SER A 174 -7.99 -20.71 -24.97
CA SER A 174 -8.40 -22.09 -24.64
C SER A 174 -9.47 -22.66 -25.58
N ALA A 175 -9.70 -22.02 -26.72
CA ALA A 175 -10.60 -22.48 -27.79
C ALA A 175 -9.78 -22.90 -29.02
#